data_AF-A0A9E0B5I7-F1
#
_entry.id   AF-A0A9E0B5I7-F1
#
_cell.length_a   1.000
_cell.length_b   1.000
_cell.length_c   1.000
_cell.angle_alpha   90.00
_cell.angle_beta   90.00
_cell.angle_gamma   90.00
#
_symmetry.space_group_name_H-M   'P 1'
#
loop_
_entity.id
_entity.type
_entity.pdbx_description
1 polymer ?
#
loop_
_entity_poly.entity_id
_entity_poly.type
_entity_poly.pdbx_seq_one_letter_code
_entity_poly.pdbx_strand_id
1 'polypeptide(L)'
;AMDAEIKSEELYQRLTIHFSSSAAMVNTDLAELGAESLEKAKKLCAESDSYNVHYNMYQIWILMYQFMGNYEKMIEICDLAEKFLVDNPPFRQEVKLASLALQKISCYLQLRDYENGRKNAEKCLELFTEGTNNWFVFLEYYFLLAIHTENYINAAGIYLKVVNHPRYEFTAMERQEKWKIFEAYLNYIFETENLNRDFLNDGKRKFRILKFLNEVPNYSKDKRGFNIAILIIQILYMLEKGDYTGIINRSEALNVYCSRYLRKDESYRSNCFIKMLLTMEKEDFRYERSKQLAMKYYRKLTEGNDDGQNIVYEWEIVPYEILWEKVLNRLKNRVNNMRA
;
A
#
# COMPACT_ATOMS: atom_id res chain seq x y z
N ALA A 1 39.70 -5.58 8.17
CA ALA A 1 38.80 -4.89 7.22
C ALA A 1 38.07 -5.89 6.32
N MET A 2 38.73 -6.57 5.37
CA MET A 2 38.05 -7.44 4.38
C MET A 2 37.22 -8.58 5.00
N ASP A 3 37.72 -9.29 6.01
CA ASP A 3 36.97 -10.36 6.67
C ASP A 3 35.72 -9.85 7.42
N ALA A 4 35.81 -8.67 8.05
CA ALA A 4 34.67 -8.03 8.71
C ALA A 4 33.60 -7.57 7.70
N GLU A 5 34.02 -7.06 6.54
CA GLU A 5 33.12 -6.68 5.45
C GLU A 5 32.34 -7.89 4.93
N ILE A 6 33.03 -9.00 4.62
CA ILE A 6 32.41 -10.25 4.16
C ILE A 6 31.40 -10.77 5.19
N LYS A 7 31.76 -10.80 6.47
CA LYS A 7 30.85 -11.23 7.55
C LYS A 7 29.63 -10.32 7.69
N SER A 8 29.82 -9.00 7.60
CA SER A 8 28.71 -8.04 7.67
C SER A 8 27.74 -8.20 6.50
N GLU A 9 28.27 -8.49 5.30
CA GLU A 9 27.49 -8.72 4.09
C GLU A 9 26.71 -10.03 4.18
N GLU A 10 27.32 -11.10 4.69
CA GLU A 10 26.64 -12.38 4.91
C GLU A 10 25.44 -12.24 5.87
N LEU A 11 25.61 -11.50 6.96
CA LEU A 11 24.54 -11.23 7.92
C LEU A 11 23.36 -10.50 7.26
N TYR A 12 23.65 -9.50 6.43
CA TYR A 12 22.63 -8.76 5.69
C TYR A 12 21.94 -9.65 4.63
N GLN A 13 22.72 -10.36 3.81
CA GLN A 13 22.19 -11.21 2.76
C GLN A 13 21.28 -12.31 3.30
N ARG A 14 21.62 -12.91 4.43
CA ARG A 14 20.80 -13.91 5.10
C ARG A 14 19.38 -13.39 5.40
N LEU A 15 19.24 -12.14 5.85
CA LEU A 15 17.93 -11.53 6.08
C LEU A 15 17.17 -11.28 4.76
N THR A 16 17.86 -10.81 3.73
CA THR A 16 17.22 -10.50 2.43
C THR A 16 16.76 -11.73 1.65
N ILE A 17 17.47 -12.87 1.74
CA ILE A 17 17.06 -14.13 1.11
C ILE A 17 15.72 -14.61 1.68
N HIS A 18 15.57 -14.56 3.00
CA HIS A 18 14.30 -14.90 3.65
C HIS A 18 13.21 -13.86 3.37
N PHE A 19 13.55 -12.58 3.20
CA PHE A 19 12.62 -11.55 2.77
C PHE A 19 12.03 -11.86 1.38
N SER A 20 12.86 -12.27 0.42
CA SER A 20 12.40 -12.60 -0.93
C SER A 20 11.45 -13.81 -0.99
N SER A 21 11.46 -14.67 0.02
CA SER A 21 10.60 -15.86 0.12
C SER A 21 9.41 -15.69 1.08
N SER A 22 9.40 -14.65 1.92
CA SER A 22 8.29 -14.34 2.84
C SER A 22 7.23 -13.48 2.16
N ALA A 23 5.98 -13.94 2.16
CA ALA A 23 4.84 -13.14 1.71
C ALA A 23 4.42 -12.06 2.74
N ALA A 24 4.80 -12.26 4.00
CA ALA A 24 4.42 -11.40 5.12
C ALA A 24 5.39 -10.23 5.28
N MET A 25 4.86 -9.00 5.35
CA MET A 25 5.64 -7.79 5.66
C MET A 25 6.19 -7.80 7.09
N VAL A 26 5.48 -8.47 8.02
CA VAL A 26 5.89 -8.66 9.42
C VAL A 26 6.10 -10.14 9.67
N ASN A 27 7.21 -10.47 10.34
CA ASN A 27 7.61 -11.83 10.61
C ASN A 27 8.47 -11.88 11.88
N THR A 28 7.93 -12.47 12.95
CA THR A 28 8.58 -12.53 14.28
C THR A 28 9.90 -13.28 14.23
N ASP A 29 9.96 -14.40 13.52
CA ASP A 29 11.18 -15.22 13.42
C ASP A 29 12.30 -14.46 12.69
N LEU A 30 11.94 -13.70 11.65
CA LEU A 30 12.90 -12.85 10.95
C LEU A 30 13.29 -11.60 11.76
N ALA A 31 12.38 -11.09 12.60
CA ALA A 31 12.71 -10.01 13.52
C ALA A 31 13.73 -10.48 14.58
N GLU A 32 13.56 -11.67 15.15
CA GLU A 32 14.53 -12.27 16.09
C GLU A 32 15.88 -12.52 15.42
N LEU A 33 15.89 -13.11 14.22
CA LEU A 33 17.10 -13.27 13.42
C LEU A 33 17.77 -11.94 13.08
N GLY A 34 16.98 -10.90 12.84
CA GLY A 34 17.42 -9.53 12.64
C GLY A 34 18.12 -8.96 13.86
N ALA A 35 17.55 -9.15 15.05
CA ALA A 35 18.13 -8.71 16.31
C ALA A 35 19.47 -9.41 16.61
N GLU A 36 19.55 -10.72 16.40
CA GLU A 36 20.82 -11.45 16.55
C GLU A 36 21.88 -10.99 15.55
N SER A 37 21.48 -10.77 14.29
CA SER A 37 22.37 -10.29 13.24
C SER A 37 22.88 -8.87 13.53
N LEU A 38 22.02 -8.01 14.10
CA LEU A 38 22.38 -6.66 14.51
C LEU A 38 23.44 -6.65 15.62
N GLU A 39 23.29 -7.48 16.64
CA GLU A 39 24.29 -7.58 17.72
C GLU A 39 25.65 -8.06 17.21
N LYS A 40 25.66 -8.98 16.24
CA LYS A 40 26.90 -9.39 15.55
C LYS A 40 27.50 -8.25 14.71
N ALA A 41 26.67 -7.51 13.97
CA ALA A 41 27.12 -6.38 13.17
C ALA A 41 27.70 -5.24 14.03
N LYS A 42 27.11 -4.94 15.19
CA LYS A 42 27.64 -3.96 16.15
C LYS A 42 29.03 -4.35 16.67
N LYS A 43 29.26 -5.63 16.97
CA LYS A 43 30.59 -6.13 17.37
C LYS A 43 31.62 -5.93 16.26
N LEU A 44 31.25 -6.22 15.01
CA LEU A 44 32.12 -5.98 13.85
C LEU A 44 32.45 -4.49 13.67
N CYS A 45 31.50 -3.59 13.92
CA CYS A 45 31.74 -2.15 13.87
C CYS A 45 32.74 -1.70 14.95
N ALA A 46 32.69 -2.28 16.15
CA ALA A 46 33.63 -1.99 17.22
C ALA A 46 35.07 -2.45 16.91
N GLU A 47 35.22 -3.43 16.00
CA GLU A 47 36.51 -4.00 15.59
C GLU A 47 37.02 -3.42 14.25
N SER A 48 36.23 -2.60 13.57
CA SER A 48 36.53 -2.14 12.20
C SER A 48 35.84 -0.82 11.84
N ASP A 49 36.62 0.19 11.50
CA ASP A 49 36.15 1.49 10.98
C ASP A 49 35.69 1.46 9.50
N SER A 50 35.49 0.27 8.93
CA SER A 50 35.04 0.13 7.54
C SER A 50 33.64 0.74 7.36
N TYR A 51 33.53 1.62 6.37
CA TYR A 51 32.28 2.22 5.94
C TYR A 51 31.23 1.16 5.55
N ASN A 52 31.63 0.08 4.87
CA ASN A 52 30.70 -0.97 4.43
C ASN A 52 30.10 -1.74 5.61
N VAL A 53 30.93 -2.05 6.63
CA VAL A 53 30.47 -2.73 7.85
C VAL A 53 29.41 -1.90 8.58
N HIS A 54 29.66 -0.60 8.75
CA HIS A 54 28.72 0.33 9.37
C HIS A 54 27.43 0.50 8.55
N TYR A 55 27.53 0.62 7.23
CA TYR A 55 26.35 0.72 6.37
C TYR A 55 25.50 -0.55 6.42
N ASN A 56 26.13 -1.73 6.39
CA ASN A 56 25.44 -3.02 6.49
C ASN A 56 24.76 -3.19 7.87
N MET A 57 25.36 -2.70 8.96
CA MET A 57 24.70 -2.65 10.26
C MET A 57 23.40 -1.85 10.21
N TYR A 58 23.37 -0.66 9.59
CA TYR A 58 22.14 0.11 9.43
C TYR A 58 21.09 -0.62 8.60
N GLN A 59 21.49 -1.28 7.51
CA GLN A 59 20.56 -2.05 6.68
C GLN A 59 19.94 -3.23 7.44
N ILE A 60 20.73 -3.96 8.23
CA ILE A 60 20.25 -5.03 9.12
C ILE A 60 19.27 -4.47 10.15
N TRP A 61 19.58 -3.32 10.73
CA TRP A 61 18.74 -2.69 11.75
C TRP A 61 17.39 -2.22 11.18
N ILE A 62 17.40 -1.64 9.98
CA ILE A 62 16.19 -1.27 9.24
C ILE A 62 15.33 -2.51 8.97
N LEU A 63 15.91 -3.60 8.46
CA LEU A 63 15.19 -4.86 8.20
C LEU A 63 14.57 -5.43 9.47
N MET A 64 15.29 -5.42 10.60
CA MET A 64 14.77 -5.88 11.89
C MET A 64 13.48 -5.12 12.26
N TYR A 65 13.48 -3.79 12.21
CA TYR A 65 12.28 -3.01 12.53
C TYR A 65 11.17 -3.15 11.50
N GLN A 66 11.51 -3.35 10.22
CA GLN A 66 10.55 -3.68 9.18
C GLN A 66 9.82 -4.99 9.51
N PHE A 67 10.55 -6.04 9.89
CA PHE A 67 9.97 -7.32 10.29
C PHE A 67 9.14 -7.25 11.56
N MET A 68 9.43 -6.29 12.46
CA MET A 68 8.60 -6.01 13.63
C MET A 68 7.36 -5.16 13.32
N GLY A 69 7.28 -4.57 12.13
CA GLY A 69 6.24 -3.60 11.79
C GLY A 69 6.38 -2.26 12.54
N ASN A 70 7.56 -1.96 13.10
CA ASN A 70 7.80 -0.72 13.82
C ASN A 70 8.35 0.36 12.87
N TYR A 71 7.43 0.97 12.13
CA TYR A 71 7.76 1.96 11.10
C TYR A 71 8.30 3.28 11.67
N GLU A 72 7.93 3.66 12.89
CA GLU A 72 8.48 4.84 13.58
C GLU A 72 9.98 4.66 13.84
N LYS A 73 10.35 3.52 14.43
CA LYS A 73 11.76 3.19 14.66
C LYS A 73 12.53 2.98 13.36
N MET A 74 11.90 2.39 12.35
CA MET A 74 12.52 2.25 11.03
C MET A 74 12.90 3.61 10.44
N ILE A 75 12.04 4.63 10.55
CA ILE A 75 12.35 6.01 10.13
C ILE A 75 13.54 6.58 10.90
N GLU A 76 13.57 6.42 12.23
CA GLU A 76 14.70 6.87 13.06
C GLU A 76 16.04 6.28 12.58
N ILE A 77 16.06 4.98 12.24
CA ILE A 77 17.28 4.32 11.75
C ILE A 77 17.64 4.77 10.33
N CYS A 78 16.65 4.99 9.47
CA CYS A 78 16.90 5.59 8.15
C CYS A 78 17.54 6.98 8.28
N ASP A 79 17.08 7.82 9.22
CA ASP A 79 17.67 9.14 9.48
C ASP A 79 19.12 9.05 9.98
N LEU A 80 19.41 8.09 10.85
CA LEU A 80 20.79 7.82 11.30
C LEU A 80 21.68 7.35 10.13
N ALA A 81 21.16 6.48 9.26
CA ALA A 81 21.87 6.01 8.08
C ALA A 81 22.10 7.15 7.07
N GLU A 82 21.10 8.01 6.82
CA GLU A 82 21.24 9.22 5.98
C GLU A 82 22.35 10.13 6.54
N LYS A 83 22.34 10.39 7.85
CA LYS A 83 23.37 11.19 8.51
C LYS A 83 24.76 10.58 8.35
N PHE A 84 24.89 9.26 8.57
CA PHE A 84 26.16 8.56 8.37
C PHE A 84 26.69 8.70 6.94
N LEU A 85 25.82 8.68 5.92
CA LEU A 85 26.22 8.91 4.52
C LEU A 85 26.69 10.34 4.26
N VAL A 86 26.06 11.33 4.90
CA VAL A 86 26.42 12.75 4.76
C VAL A 86 27.75 13.04 5.48
N ASP A 87 27.95 12.46 6.66
CA ASP A 87 29.16 12.62 7.48
C ASP A 87 30.38 11.89 6.87
N ASN A 88 30.18 11.05 5.85
CA ASN A 88 31.23 10.34 5.11
C ASN A 88 31.23 10.67 3.60
N PRO A 89 31.53 11.93 3.19
CA PRO A 89 31.39 12.38 1.80
C PRO A 89 32.09 11.53 0.74
N PRO A 90 33.31 10.99 0.95
CA PRO A 90 33.98 10.16 -0.06
C PRO A 90 33.22 8.87 -0.43
N PHE A 91 32.34 8.40 0.46
CA PHE A 91 31.55 7.19 0.28
C PHE A 91 30.06 7.47 0.10
N ARG A 92 29.68 8.74 -0.03
CA ARG A 92 28.30 9.15 -0.26
C ARG A 92 27.85 8.72 -1.65
N GLN A 93 26.85 7.85 -1.71
CA GLN A 93 26.24 7.36 -2.95
C GLN A 93 24.77 7.77 -3.00
N GLU A 94 24.37 8.48 -4.06
CA GLU A 94 22.99 8.92 -4.23
C GLU A 94 22.00 7.76 -4.28
N VAL A 95 22.40 6.62 -4.84
CA VAL A 95 21.57 5.39 -4.89
C VAL A 95 21.21 4.90 -3.48
N LYS A 96 22.14 5.01 -2.50
CA LYS A 96 21.88 4.62 -1.11
C LYS A 96 20.90 5.59 -0.43
N LEU A 97 21.07 6.90 -0.66
CA LEU A 97 20.12 7.91 -0.18
C LEU A 97 18.73 7.70 -0.77
N ALA A 98 18.65 7.41 -2.07
CA ALA A 98 17.40 7.12 -2.76
C ALA A 98 16.72 5.86 -2.18
N SER A 99 17.49 4.81 -1.88
CA SER A 99 16.99 3.60 -1.23
C SER A 99 16.39 3.88 0.16
N LEU A 100 17.08 4.67 0.99
CA LEU A 100 16.57 5.07 2.32
C LEU A 100 15.30 5.93 2.20
N ALA A 101 15.28 6.87 1.25
CA ALA A 101 14.11 7.69 1.00
C ALA A 101 12.89 6.85 0.54
N LEU A 102 13.11 5.80 -0.25
CA LEU A 102 12.06 4.84 -0.65
C LEU A 102 11.55 4.00 0.53
N GLN A 103 12.44 3.61 1.46
CA GLN A 103 12.04 2.93 2.69
C GLN A 103 11.21 3.85 3.59
N LYS A 104 11.57 5.14 3.70
CA LYS A 104 10.81 6.10 4.49
C LYS A 104 9.43 6.38 3.92
N ILE A 105 9.27 6.51 2.60
CA ILE A 105 7.94 6.74 2.02
C ILE A 105 6.97 5.57 2.28
N SER A 106 7.47 4.33 2.29
CA SER A 106 6.63 3.18 2.65
C SER A 106 6.27 3.22 4.14
N CYS A 107 7.19 3.61 5.03
CA CYS A 107 6.88 3.82 6.46
C CYS A 107 5.81 4.88 6.68
N TYR A 108 5.92 6.04 6.01
CA TYR A 108 4.92 7.11 6.12
C TYR A 108 3.53 6.68 5.61
N LEU A 109 3.47 5.82 4.59
CA LEU A 109 2.21 5.20 4.17
C LEU A 109 1.60 4.33 5.28
N GLN A 110 2.41 3.48 5.93
CA GLN A 110 1.94 2.63 7.03
C GLN A 110 1.41 3.44 8.21
N LEU A 111 2.08 4.55 8.52
CA LEU A 111 1.71 5.47 9.59
C LEU A 111 0.60 6.47 9.18
N ARG A 112 0.20 6.48 7.89
CA ARG A 112 -0.68 7.50 7.29
C ARG A 112 -0.24 8.95 7.59
N ASP A 113 1.06 9.19 7.69
CA ASP A 113 1.65 10.50 7.97
C ASP A 113 1.91 11.26 6.66
N TYR A 114 0.91 12.03 6.23
CA TYR A 114 1.00 12.77 4.98
C TYR A 114 2.09 13.84 5.00
N GLU A 115 2.20 14.59 6.10
CA GLU A 115 3.04 15.78 6.15
C GLU A 115 4.52 15.44 6.01
N ASN A 116 4.97 14.43 6.75
CA ASN A 116 6.35 13.98 6.63
C ASN A 116 6.58 13.17 5.36
N GLY A 117 5.59 12.37 4.93
CA GLY A 117 5.67 11.63 3.67
C GLY A 117 5.77 12.55 2.44
N ARG A 118 5.07 13.69 2.42
CA ARG A 118 5.18 14.70 1.36
C ARG A 118 6.58 15.33 1.32
N LYS A 119 7.13 15.74 2.47
CA LYS A 119 8.52 16.27 2.56
C LYS A 119 9.55 15.24 2.08
N ASN A 120 9.34 13.97 2.42
CA ASN A 120 10.19 12.88 1.94
C ASN A 120 10.02 12.65 0.43
N ALA A 121 8.80 12.79 -0.11
CA ALA A 121 8.54 12.67 -1.54
C ALA A 121 9.24 13.75 -2.37
N GLU A 122 9.35 14.99 -1.86
CA GLU A 122 10.14 16.06 -2.48
C GLU A 122 11.62 15.64 -2.63
N LYS A 123 12.23 15.08 -1.57
CA LYS A 123 13.58 14.51 -1.64
C LYS A 123 13.68 13.36 -2.64
N CYS A 124 12.71 12.45 -2.66
CA CYS A 124 12.68 11.34 -3.62
C CYS A 124 12.64 11.85 -5.07
N LEU A 125 11.90 12.91 -5.36
CA LEU A 125 11.81 13.50 -6.70
C LEU A 125 13.14 14.08 -7.19
N GLU A 126 14.01 14.53 -6.29
CA GLU A 126 15.37 14.98 -6.61
C GLU A 126 16.34 13.81 -6.79
N LEU A 127 16.20 12.76 -5.99
CA LEU A 127 17.12 11.62 -5.95
C LEU A 127 16.87 10.59 -7.05
N PHE A 128 15.63 10.41 -7.50
CA PHE A 128 15.29 9.42 -8.51
C PHE A 128 15.29 10.01 -9.92
N THR A 129 16.10 9.41 -10.80
CA THR A 129 16.01 9.69 -12.23
C THR A 129 14.64 9.28 -12.78
N GLU A 130 13.93 10.24 -13.37
CA GLU A 130 12.62 10.05 -13.96
C GLU A 130 12.60 8.92 -15.01
N GLY A 131 11.55 8.10 -14.96
CA GLY A 131 11.38 6.95 -15.86
C GLY A 131 12.25 5.73 -15.55
N THR A 132 12.97 5.69 -14.42
CA THR A 132 13.60 4.47 -13.89
C THR A 132 12.59 3.61 -13.12
N ASN A 133 12.91 2.33 -12.91
CA ASN A 133 12.04 1.44 -12.14
C ASN A 133 11.80 1.93 -10.72
N ASN A 134 12.84 2.43 -10.03
CA ASN A 134 12.70 2.94 -8.68
C ASN A 134 11.83 4.20 -8.62
N TRP A 135 11.91 5.07 -9.64
CA TRP A 135 11.03 6.23 -9.76
C TRP A 135 9.55 5.83 -9.87
N PHE A 136 9.22 4.83 -10.67
CA PHE A 136 7.84 4.32 -10.75
C PHE A 136 7.39 3.69 -9.42
N VAL A 137 8.23 2.90 -8.75
CA VAL A 137 7.91 2.30 -7.45
C VAL A 137 7.68 3.38 -6.39
N PHE A 138 8.52 4.42 -6.36
CA PHE A 138 8.33 5.59 -5.51
C PHE A 138 6.96 6.25 -5.75
N LEU A 139 6.59 6.51 -7.02
CA LEU A 139 5.31 7.14 -7.34
C LEU A 139 4.10 6.27 -6.98
N GLU A 140 4.24 4.94 -6.98
CA GLU A 140 3.21 4.03 -6.47
C GLU A 140 2.98 4.25 -4.96
N TYR A 141 4.03 4.30 -4.14
CA TYR A 141 3.90 4.60 -2.71
C TYR A 141 3.39 6.01 -2.46
N TYR A 142 3.84 6.99 -3.23
CA TYR A 142 3.41 8.37 -3.05
C TYR A 142 1.93 8.56 -3.43
N PHE A 143 1.47 7.89 -4.49
CA PHE A 143 0.05 7.84 -4.87
C PHE A 143 -0.80 7.25 -3.73
N LEU A 144 -0.39 6.09 -3.20
CA LEU A 144 -1.11 5.43 -2.10
C LEU A 144 -1.15 6.32 -0.86
N LEU A 145 -0.02 6.93 -0.47
CA LEU A 145 0.01 7.86 0.65
C LEU A 145 -0.97 9.02 0.46
N ALA A 146 -0.98 9.63 -0.73
CA ALA A 146 -1.89 10.73 -1.04
C ALA A 146 -3.37 10.31 -0.97
N ILE A 147 -3.74 9.14 -1.51
CA ILE A 147 -5.11 8.62 -1.41
C ILE A 147 -5.49 8.28 0.04
N HIS A 148 -4.58 7.65 0.80
CA HIS A 148 -4.83 7.21 2.17
C HIS A 148 -5.02 8.36 3.16
N THR A 149 -4.60 9.54 2.77
CA THR A 149 -4.67 10.77 3.55
C THR A 149 -5.60 11.81 2.91
N GLU A 150 -6.45 11.35 1.99
CA GLU A 150 -7.51 12.15 1.35
C GLU A 150 -7.01 13.33 0.49
N ASN A 151 -5.73 13.33 0.12
CA ASN A 151 -5.11 14.30 -0.78
C ASN A 151 -5.36 13.94 -2.25
N TYR A 152 -6.63 13.82 -2.63
CA TYR A 152 -7.07 13.26 -3.91
C TYR A 152 -6.60 14.03 -5.15
N ILE A 153 -6.47 15.36 -5.05
CA ILE A 153 -5.95 16.19 -6.15
C ILE A 153 -4.47 15.87 -6.41
N ASN A 154 -3.67 15.70 -5.35
CA ASN A 154 -2.28 15.30 -5.51
C ASN A 154 -2.17 13.87 -6.05
N ALA A 155 -2.99 12.94 -5.55
CA ALA A 155 -3.06 11.58 -6.10
C ALA A 155 -3.39 11.58 -7.61
N ALA A 156 -4.29 12.46 -8.06
CA ALA A 156 -4.58 12.64 -9.49
C ALA A 156 -3.40 13.17 -10.28
N GLY A 157 -2.67 14.16 -9.75
CA GLY A 157 -1.43 14.66 -10.36
C GLY A 157 -0.36 13.57 -10.50
N ILE A 158 -0.16 12.76 -9.47
CA ILE A 158 0.77 11.62 -9.49
C ILE A 158 0.33 10.58 -10.53
N TYR A 159 -0.96 10.23 -10.56
CA TYR A 159 -1.52 9.31 -11.53
C TYR A 159 -1.23 9.77 -12.97
N LEU A 160 -1.57 11.01 -13.31
CA LEU A 160 -1.34 11.57 -14.63
C LEU A 160 0.16 11.61 -14.98
N LYS A 161 1.03 11.96 -14.01
CA LYS A 161 2.48 11.94 -14.20
C LYS A 161 2.99 10.55 -14.60
N VAL A 162 2.44 9.48 -14.02
CA VAL A 162 2.85 8.11 -14.34
C VAL A 162 2.28 7.65 -15.67
N VAL A 163 0.97 7.71 -15.88
CA VAL A 163 0.32 7.09 -17.04
C VAL A 163 0.58 7.81 -18.37
N ASN A 164 1.06 9.05 -18.30
CA ASN A 164 1.47 9.85 -19.46
C ASN A 164 2.98 9.83 -19.71
N HIS A 165 3.78 9.21 -18.84
CA HIS A 165 5.21 9.14 -19.03
C HIS A 165 5.54 8.22 -20.23
N PRO A 166 6.42 8.60 -21.19
CA PRO A 166 6.69 7.81 -22.40
C PRO A 166 7.14 6.38 -22.15
N ARG A 167 7.84 6.13 -21.04
CA ARG A 167 8.29 4.78 -20.66
C ARG A 167 7.20 3.89 -20.05
N TYR A 168 6.05 4.44 -19.66
CA TYR A 168 5.00 3.68 -18.95
C TYR A 168 4.50 2.47 -19.74
N GLU A 169 4.29 2.63 -21.05
CA GLU A 169 3.82 1.55 -21.95
C GLU A 169 4.83 0.39 -22.07
N PHE A 170 6.10 0.65 -21.78
CA PHE A 170 7.19 -0.33 -21.79
C PHE A 170 7.50 -0.90 -20.40
N THR A 171 6.75 -0.51 -19.36
CA THR A 171 6.89 -1.11 -18.03
C THR A 171 6.23 -2.49 -17.97
N ALA A 172 6.59 -3.27 -16.95
CA ALA A 172 6.03 -4.59 -16.71
C ALA A 172 4.49 -4.55 -16.68
N MET A 173 3.84 -5.57 -17.25
CA MET A 173 2.38 -5.63 -17.39
C MET A 173 1.69 -5.44 -16.04
N GLU A 174 2.23 -6.03 -14.99
CA GLU A 174 1.74 -5.97 -13.62
C GLU A 174 1.65 -4.53 -13.10
N ARG A 175 2.62 -3.67 -13.46
CA ARG A 175 2.57 -2.24 -13.11
C ARG A 175 1.42 -1.58 -13.85
N GLN A 176 1.29 -1.82 -15.14
CA GLN A 176 0.22 -1.22 -15.94
C GLN A 176 -1.17 -1.63 -15.42
N GLU A 177 -1.32 -2.89 -15.03
CA GLU A 177 -2.52 -3.42 -14.39
C GLU A 177 -2.81 -2.69 -13.06
N LYS A 178 -1.81 -2.55 -12.18
CA LYS A 178 -1.94 -1.83 -10.89
C LYS A 178 -2.44 -0.40 -11.09
N TRP A 179 -1.86 0.35 -12.02
CA TRP A 179 -2.26 1.73 -12.32
C TRP A 179 -3.66 1.84 -12.94
N LYS A 180 -4.14 0.83 -13.69
CA LYS A 180 -5.56 0.77 -14.12
C LYS A 180 -6.51 0.59 -12.94
N ILE A 181 -6.13 -0.22 -11.94
CA ILE A 181 -6.95 -0.37 -10.73
C ILE A 181 -6.94 0.94 -9.94
N PHE A 182 -5.78 1.60 -9.82
CA PHE A 182 -5.67 2.92 -9.19
C PHE A 182 -6.58 3.96 -9.88
N GLU A 183 -6.60 3.98 -11.22
CA GLU A 183 -7.52 4.83 -11.99
C GLU A 183 -8.99 4.61 -11.60
N ALA A 184 -9.41 3.35 -11.46
CA ALA A 184 -10.80 3.02 -11.13
C ALA A 184 -11.22 3.50 -9.74
N TYR A 185 -10.34 3.36 -8.75
CA TYR A 185 -10.57 3.88 -7.39
C TYR A 185 -10.56 5.40 -7.37
N LEU A 186 -9.60 6.02 -8.06
CA LEU A 186 -9.49 7.47 -8.13
C LEU A 186 -10.74 8.10 -8.78
N ASN A 187 -11.25 7.52 -9.87
CA ASN A 187 -12.51 7.97 -10.49
C ASN A 187 -13.71 7.80 -9.56
N TYR A 188 -13.77 6.70 -8.80
CA TYR A 188 -14.84 6.46 -7.82
C TYR A 188 -14.82 7.53 -6.70
N ILE A 189 -13.64 7.87 -6.21
CA ILE A 189 -13.48 8.94 -5.23
C ILE A 189 -13.93 10.29 -5.80
N PHE A 190 -13.47 10.66 -6.98
CA PHE A 190 -13.85 11.93 -7.60
C PHE A 190 -15.37 12.05 -7.85
N GLU A 191 -16.02 10.95 -8.21
CA GLU A 191 -17.47 10.90 -8.37
C GLU A 191 -18.21 11.02 -7.03
N THR A 192 -17.79 10.27 -6.01
CA THR A 192 -18.46 10.26 -4.70
C THR A 192 -18.22 11.54 -3.88
N GLU A 193 -17.07 12.19 -4.06
CA GLU A 193 -16.72 13.47 -3.42
C GLU A 193 -17.13 14.69 -4.25
N ASN A 194 -17.74 14.49 -5.43
CA ASN A 194 -18.12 15.56 -6.35
C ASN A 194 -16.95 16.52 -6.69
N LEU A 195 -15.74 15.96 -6.86
CA LEU A 195 -14.54 16.72 -7.19
C LEU A 195 -14.52 17.11 -8.67
N ASN A 196 -13.82 18.19 -8.99
CA ASN A 196 -13.67 18.60 -10.39
C ASN A 196 -12.88 17.54 -11.18
N ARG A 197 -13.56 16.89 -12.14
CA ARG A 197 -12.99 15.86 -13.02
C ARG A 197 -11.92 16.39 -13.98
N ASP A 198 -11.78 17.70 -14.13
CA ASP A 198 -10.70 18.31 -14.92
C ASP A 198 -9.33 17.93 -14.36
N PHE A 199 -9.20 17.70 -13.05
CA PHE A 199 -7.94 17.24 -12.46
C PHE A 199 -7.59 15.79 -12.80
N LEU A 200 -8.54 14.99 -13.33
CA LEU A 200 -8.31 13.62 -13.81
C LEU A 200 -8.06 13.52 -15.30
N ASN A 201 -8.27 14.60 -16.03
CA ASN A 201 -8.26 14.57 -17.49
C ASN A 201 -7.27 15.58 -18.03
N ASP A 202 -6.26 15.09 -18.73
CA ASP A 202 -5.31 15.91 -19.48
C ASP A 202 -5.80 16.28 -20.89
N GLY A 203 -7.08 15.99 -21.19
CA GLY A 203 -7.72 16.17 -22.49
C GLY A 203 -7.52 14.99 -23.45
N LYS A 204 -6.68 14.00 -23.13
CA LYS A 204 -6.35 12.88 -24.01
C LYS A 204 -7.09 11.59 -23.68
N ARG A 205 -7.47 11.39 -22.42
CA ARG A 205 -8.07 10.13 -21.94
C ARG A 205 -9.33 10.38 -21.11
N LYS A 206 -10.42 9.70 -21.46
CA LYS A 206 -11.62 9.60 -20.62
C LYS A 206 -11.68 8.20 -20.03
N PHE A 207 -11.73 8.10 -18.71
CA PHE A 207 -11.96 6.83 -18.03
C PHE A 207 -13.27 6.21 -18.51
N ARG A 208 -13.24 4.93 -18.86
CA ARG A 208 -14.41 4.18 -19.31
C ARG A 208 -14.64 3.02 -18.35
N ILE A 209 -15.54 3.23 -17.39
CA ILE A 209 -15.87 2.22 -16.38
C ILE A 209 -16.27 0.87 -17.00
N LEU A 210 -17.05 0.87 -18.08
CA LEU A 210 -17.45 -0.36 -18.76
C LEU A 210 -16.25 -1.11 -19.36
N LYS A 211 -15.25 -0.38 -19.87
CA LYS A 211 -14.01 -0.97 -20.37
C LYS A 211 -13.21 -1.60 -19.22
N PHE A 212 -13.07 -0.88 -18.09
CA PHE A 212 -12.42 -1.41 -16.90
C PHE A 212 -13.10 -2.70 -16.42
N LEU A 213 -14.43 -2.69 -16.24
CA LEU A 213 -15.20 -3.86 -15.78
C LEU A 213 -15.05 -5.08 -16.69
N ASN A 214 -14.85 -4.87 -18.00
CA ASN A 214 -14.68 -5.95 -18.99
C ASN A 214 -13.23 -6.46 -19.09
N GLU A 215 -12.23 -5.64 -18.77
CA GLU A 215 -10.82 -6.03 -18.76
C GLU A 215 -10.44 -6.79 -17.48
N VAL A 216 -11.22 -6.59 -16.41
CA VAL A 216 -11.02 -7.20 -15.09
C VAL A 216 -10.82 -8.73 -15.06
N PRO A 217 -11.61 -9.55 -15.78
CA PRO A 217 -11.49 -11.01 -15.71
C PRO A 217 -10.14 -11.57 -16.18
N ASN A 218 -9.31 -10.75 -16.85
CA ASN A 218 -8.04 -11.16 -17.44
C ASN A 218 -6.81 -10.79 -16.59
N TYR A 219 -6.97 -10.13 -15.43
CA TYR A 219 -5.84 -9.78 -14.57
C TYR A 219 -5.13 -11.04 -14.04
N SER A 220 -3.78 -10.99 -14.00
CA SER A 220 -2.96 -12.16 -13.66
C SER A 220 -3.33 -12.78 -12.30
N LYS A 221 -3.36 -14.13 -12.26
CA LYS A 221 -3.68 -14.92 -11.07
C LYS A 221 -2.64 -14.77 -9.94
N ASP A 222 -1.45 -14.23 -10.25
CA ASP A 222 -0.30 -14.25 -9.35
C ASP A 222 -0.34 -13.26 -8.18
N LYS A 223 -1.30 -12.31 -8.14
CA LYS A 223 -1.43 -11.38 -7.00
C LYS A 223 -2.83 -11.35 -6.41
N ARG A 224 -3.08 -12.27 -5.47
CA ARG A 224 -4.34 -12.42 -4.73
C ARG A 224 -4.89 -11.12 -4.14
N GLY A 225 -4.03 -10.21 -3.66
CA GLY A 225 -4.44 -8.92 -3.09
C GLY A 225 -5.17 -7.99 -4.06
N PHE A 226 -4.62 -7.76 -5.26
CA PHE A 226 -5.23 -6.84 -6.23
C PHE A 226 -6.55 -7.36 -6.80
N ASN A 227 -6.73 -8.68 -6.87
CA ASN A 227 -8.01 -9.28 -7.20
C ASN A 227 -9.11 -8.89 -6.19
N ILE A 228 -8.77 -8.74 -4.91
CA ILE A 228 -9.71 -8.23 -3.90
C ILE A 228 -10.06 -6.77 -4.19
N ALA A 229 -9.05 -5.93 -4.46
CA ALA A 229 -9.26 -4.52 -4.78
C ALA A 229 -10.21 -4.37 -5.98
N ILE A 230 -10.05 -5.21 -6.99
CA ILE A 230 -10.92 -5.28 -8.17
C ILE A 230 -12.36 -5.67 -7.79
N LEU A 231 -12.55 -6.72 -6.99
CA LEU A 231 -13.89 -7.16 -6.59
C LEU A 231 -14.62 -6.09 -5.77
N ILE A 232 -13.89 -5.42 -4.87
CA ILE A 232 -14.42 -4.33 -4.06
C ILE A 232 -14.90 -3.20 -4.97
N ILE A 233 -14.05 -2.70 -5.88
CA ILE A 233 -14.43 -1.55 -6.71
C ILE A 233 -15.61 -1.87 -7.63
N GLN A 234 -15.74 -3.12 -8.09
CA GLN A 234 -16.91 -3.58 -8.84
C GLN A 234 -18.20 -3.45 -8.03
N ILE A 235 -18.20 -3.92 -6.78
CA ILE A 235 -19.36 -3.82 -5.89
C ILE A 235 -19.70 -2.36 -5.60
N LEU A 236 -18.69 -1.51 -5.37
CA LEU A 236 -18.89 -0.09 -5.13
C LEU A 236 -19.55 0.60 -6.34
N TYR A 237 -19.07 0.36 -7.56
CA TYR A 237 -19.71 0.91 -8.76
C TYR A 237 -21.13 0.37 -9.01
N MET A 238 -21.38 -0.91 -8.71
CA MET A 238 -22.74 -1.48 -8.78
C MET A 238 -23.67 -0.80 -7.77
N LEU A 239 -23.17 -0.53 -6.56
CA LEU A 239 -23.93 0.15 -5.51
C LEU A 239 -24.27 1.58 -5.91
N GLU A 240 -23.33 2.31 -6.51
CA GLU A 240 -23.60 3.66 -7.05
C GLU A 240 -24.66 3.62 -8.16
N LYS A 241 -24.65 2.61 -9.02
CA LYS A 241 -25.67 2.43 -10.06
C LYS A 241 -27.00 1.90 -9.55
N GLY A 242 -27.09 1.46 -8.30
CA GLY A 242 -28.27 0.79 -7.76
C GLY A 242 -28.49 -0.63 -8.32
N ASP A 243 -27.45 -1.25 -8.90
CA ASP A 243 -27.49 -2.62 -9.42
C ASP A 243 -27.36 -3.65 -8.29
N TYR A 244 -28.39 -3.73 -7.44
CA TYR A 244 -28.44 -4.63 -6.30
C TYR A 244 -28.42 -6.10 -6.71
N THR A 245 -29.09 -6.44 -7.82
CA THR A 245 -29.08 -7.80 -8.39
C THR A 245 -27.67 -8.21 -8.81
N GLY A 246 -26.92 -7.31 -9.45
CA GLY A 246 -25.52 -7.54 -9.79
C GLY A 246 -24.64 -7.77 -8.55
N ILE A 247 -24.89 -7.06 -7.46
CA ILE A 247 -24.19 -7.27 -6.18
C ILE A 247 -24.53 -8.65 -5.61
N ILE A 248 -25.81 -9.02 -5.50
CA ILE A 248 -26.26 -10.31 -4.96
C ILE A 248 -25.61 -11.47 -5.72
N ASN A 249 -25.65 -11.42 -7.06
CA ASN A 249 -25.04 -12.45 -7.92
C ASN A 249 -23.51 -12.58 -7.71
N ARG A 250 -22.84 -11.52 -7.27
CA ARG A 250 -21.39 -11.51 -7.00
C ARG A 250 -21.05 -11.81 -5.54
N SER A 251 -21.95 -11.59 -4.60
CA SER A 251 -21.75 -11.84 -3.16
C SER A 251 -21.41 -13.30 -2.87
N GLU A 252 -21.99 -14.25 -3.62
CA GLU A 252 -21.67 -15.67 -3.48
C GLU A 252 -20.23 -15.97 -3.95
N ALA A 253 -19.85 -15.49 -5.14
CA ALA A 253 -18.49 -15.63 -5.65
C ALA A 253 -17.45 -14.96 -4.72
N LEU A 254 -17.78 -13.81 -4.15
CA LEU A 254 -16.95 -13.09 -3.18
C LEU A 254 -16.78 -13.88 -1.88
N ASN A 255 -17.86 -14.48 -1.35
CA ASN A 255 -17.80 -15.37 -0.20
C ASN A 255 -16.87 -16.58 -0.44
N VAL A 256 -17.01 -17.22 -1.61
CA VAL A 256 -16.14 -18.34 -2.00
C VAL A 256 -14.68 -17.89 -2.07
N TYR A 257 -14.42 -16.74 -2.70
CA TYR A 257 -13.08 -16.16 -2.77
C TYR A 257 -12.48 -15.90 -1.39
N CYS A 258 -13.24 -15.27 -0.48
CA CYS A 258 -12.81 -15.03 0.90
C CYS A 258 -12.44 -16.33 1.62
N SER A 259 -13.30 -17.34 1.49
CA SER A 259 -13.10 -18.62 2.14
C SER A 259 -11.89 -19.39 1.61
N ARG A 260 -11.47 -19.16 0.36
CA ARG A 260 -10.34 -19.85 -0.27
C ARG A 260 -9.02 -19.11 -0.11
N TYR A 261 -9.04 -17.77 -0.10
CA TYR A 261 -7.81 -16.98 -0.26
C TYR A 261 -7.50 -16.06 0.94
N LEU A 262 -8.44 -15.77 1.84
CA LEU A 262 -8.26 -14.80 2.94
C LEU A 262 -8.19 -15.47 4.32
N ARG A 263 -7.64 -16.69 4.39
CA ARG A 263 -7.49 -17.46 5.64
C ARG A 263 -6.24 -17.12 6.46
N LYS A 264 -5.33 -16.29 5.94
CA LYS A 264 -4.09 -15.87 6.63
C LYS A 264 -4.18 -14.41 7.07
N ASP A 265 -3.47 -14.07 8.14
CA ASP A 265 -3.47 -12.75 8.81
C ASP A 265 -3.18 -11.58 7.86
N GLU A 266 -2.39 -11.82 6.81
CA GLU A 266 -2.05 -10.83 5.77
C GLU A 266 -3.25 -10.22 5.03
N SER A 267 -4.44 -10.84 5.11
CA SER A 267 -5.66 -10.32 4.47
C SER A 267 -6.78 -10.01 5.46
N TYR A 268 -6.45 -9.86 6.74
CA TYR A 268 -7.42 -9.67 7.81
C TYR A 268 -8.33 -8.45 7.58
N ARG A 269 -7.73 -7.30 7.25
CA ARG A 269 -8.48 -6.06 6.95
C ARG A 269 -9.42 -6.23 5.76
N SER A 270 -8.90 -6.77 4.66
CA SER A 270 -9.69 -7.05 3.46
C SER A 270 -10.86 -8.01 3.74
N ASN A 271 -10.63 -9.04 4.57
CA ASN A 271 -11.67 -9.97 5.01
C ASN A 271 -12.75 -9.27 5.84
N CYS A 272 -12.36 -8.39 6.78
CA CYS A 272 -13.30 -7.59 7.57
C CYS A 272 -14.16 -6.71 6.66
N PHE A 273 -13.54 -5.97 5.73
CA PHE A 273 -14.26 -5.08 4.83
C PHE A 273 -15.23 -5.84 3.90
N ILE A 274 -14.81 -6.98 3.35
CA ILE A 274 -15.70 -7.82 2.54
C ILE A 274 -16.88 -8.33 3.37
N LYS A 275 -16.66 -8.78 4.60
CA LYS A 275 -17.75 -9.19 5.50
C LYS A 275 -18.73 -8.05 5.76
N MET A 276 -18.28 -6.80 5.80
CA MET A 276 -19.14 -5.62 5.89
C MET A 276 -19.99 -5.45 4.63
N LEU A 277 -19.41 -5.58 3.43
CA LEU A 277 -20.16 -5.55 2.16
C LEU A 277 -21.20 -6.68 2.06
N LEU A 278 -20.86 -7.89 2.51
CA LEU A 278 -21.79 -9.02 2.55
C LEU A 278 -22.89 -8.84 3.59
N THR A 279 -22.60 -8.18 4.70
CA THR A 279 -23.62 -7.83 5.71
C THR A 279 -24.60 -6.80 5.15
N MET A 280 -24.12 -5.86 4.33
CA MET A 280 -24.99 -4.93 3.62
C MET A 280 -25.98 -5.67 2.71
N GLU A 281 -25.50 -6.61 1.91
CA GLU A 281 -26.34 -7.40 1.00
C GLU A 281 -27.37 -8.26 1.76
N LYS A 282 -26.96 -8.99 2.80
CA LYS A 282 -27.86 -9.80 3.64
C LYS A 282 -28.97 -9.02 4.32
N GLU A 283 -28.75 -7.75 4.60
CA GLU A 283 -29.74 -6.87 5.23
C GLU A 283 -30.54 -6.05 4.22
N ASP A 284 -30.67 -6.54 2.98
CA ASP A 284 -31.39 -5.91 1.87
C ASP A 284 -30.94 -4.46 1.60
N PHE A 285 -29.66 -4.15 1.83
CA PHE A 285 -29.10 -2.81 1.66
C PHE A 285 -29.81 -1.75 2.54
N ARG A 286 -30.32 -2.14 3.71
CA ARG A 286 -30.96 -1.20 4.66
C ARG A 286 -29.91 -0.51 5.53
N TYR A 287 -29.77 0.81 5.36
CA TYR A 287 -28.78 1.65 6.05
C TYR A 287 -28.59 1.31 7.55
N GLU A 288 -29.64 1.40 8.36
CA GLU A 288 -29.52 1.23 9.82
C GLU A 288 -29.06 -0.19 10.19
N ARG A 289 -29.64 -1.22 9.56
CA ARG A 289 -29.29 -2.61 9.84
C ARG A 289 -27.89 -2.96 9.36
N SER A 290 -27.54 -2.55 8.14
CA SER A 290 -26.20 -2.74 7.59
C SER A 290 -25.15 -2.08 8.48
N LYS A 291 -25.37 -0.83 8.90
CA LYS A 291 -24.47 -0.10 9.82
C LYS A 291 -24.33 -0.81 11.16
N GLN A 292 -25.44 -1.19 11.79
CA GLN A 292 -25.44 -1.81 13.12
C GLN A 292 -24.75 -3.18 13.11
N LEU A 293 -25.07 -4.05 12.15
CA LEU A 293 -24.56 -5.43 12.13
C LEU A 293 -23.13 -5.53 11.58
N ALA A 294 -22.72 -4.61 10.71
CA ALA A 294 -21.34 -4.52 10.22
C ALA A 294 -20.38 -3.94 11.27
N MET A 295 -20.88 -3.28 12.33
CA MET A 295 -20.07 -2.62 13.35
C MET A 295 -19.03 -3.55 13.99
N LYS A 296 -19.36 -4.83 14.20
CA LYS A 296 -18.42 -5.82 14.75
C LYS A 296 -17.21 -6.05 13.84
N TYR A 297 -17.38 -5.97 12.52
CA TYR A 297 -16.30 -6.10 11.54
C TYR A 297 -15.55 -4.79 11.38
N TYR A 298 -16.25 -3.65 11.48
CA TYR A 298 -15.62 -2.33 11.47
C TYR A 298 -14.69 -2.11 12.69
N ARG A 299 -15.10 -2.55 13.89
CA ARG A 299 -14.22 -2.53 15.08
C ARG A 299 -12.98 -3.38 14.86
N LYS A 300 -13.16 -4.62 14.40
CA LYS A 300 -12.04 -5.50 14.04
C LYS A 300 -11.09 -4.90 12.99
N LEU A 301 -11.64 -4.22 11.99
CA LEU A 301 -10.87 -3.52 10.96
C LEU A 301 -10.00 -2.42 11.58
N THR A 302 -10.56 -1.63 12.50
CA THR A 302 -9.90 -0.45 13.10
C THR A 302 -8.96 -0.78 14.26
N GLU A 303 -9.28 -1.81 15.04
CA GLU A 303 -8.49 -2.27 16.20
C GLU A 303 -7.26 -3.11 15.79
N GLY A 304 -7.22 -3.63 14.56
CA GLY A 304 -6.12 -4.46 14.05
C GLY A 304 -6.33 -5.96 14.29
N ASN A 305 -5.35 -6.78 13.91
CA ASN A 305 -5.34 -8.21 14.25
C ASN A 305 -5.00 -8.43 15.74
N ASP A 306 -5.07 -9.68 16.21
CA ASP A 306 -4.82 -10.03 17.61
C ASP A 306 -3.39 -9.64 18.10
N ASP A 307 -2.46 -9.39 17.16
CA ASP A 307 -1.10 -8.89 17.42
C ASP A 307 -1.01 -7.35 17.47
N GLY A 308 -2.14 -6.65 17.37
CA GLY A 308 -2.21 -5.18 17.40
C GLY A 308 -1.68 -4.48 16.13
N GLN A 309 -1.45 -5.23 15.05
CA GLN A 309 -0.88 -4.70 13.82
C GLN A 309 -1.97 -4.30 12.83
N ASN A 310 -1.84 -3.07 12.31
CA ASN A 310 -2.74 -2.48 11.33
C ASN A 310 -1.97 -2.11 10.05
N ILE A 311 -1.39 -3.13 9.39
CA ILE A 311 -0.56 -2.96 8.20
C ILE A 311 -1.44 -2.53 7.00
N VAL A 312 -1.00 -1.48 6.33
CA VAL A 312 -1.57 -1.00 5.07
C VAL A 312 -0.92 -1.75 3.92
N TYR A 313 -1.69 -2.62 3.25
CA TYR A 313 -1.20 -3.30 2.07
C TYR A 313 -1.45 -2.48 0.80
N GLU A 314 -0.58 -2.64 -0.20
CA GLU A 314 -0.67 -1.89 -1.47
C GLU A 314 -1.97 -2.12 -2.26
N TRP A 315 -2.68 -3.23 -1.99
CA TRP A 315 -3.98 -3.53 -2.60
C TRP A 315 -5.16 -2.89 -1.86
N GLU A 316 -4.97 -2.41 -0.63
CA GLU A 316 -5.92 -1.49 -0.01
C GLU A 316 -5.68 -0.10 -0.57
N ILE A 317 -6.25 0.19 -1.75
CA ILE A 317 -5.94 1.41 -2.49
C ILE A 317 -6.45 2.64 -1.76
N VAL A 318 -7.69 2.58 -1.28
CA VAL A 318 -8.32 3.57 -0.40
C VAL A 318 -8.56 2.87 0.95
N PRO A 319 -8.32 3.54 2.09
CA PRO A 319 -8.65 3.02 3.40
C PRO A 319 -10.07 2.44 3.44
N TYR A 320 -10.19 1.22 3.95
CA TYR A 320 -11.49 0.55 4.04
C TYR A 320 -12.47 1.28 4.94
N GLU A 321 -11.99 2.04 5.93
CA GLU A 321 -12.82 2.91 6.76
C GLU A 321 -13.52 3.99 5.91
N ILE A 322 -12.77 4.66 5.03
CA ILE A 322 -13.26 5.70 4.11
C ILE A 322 -14.24 5.10 3.09
N LEU A 323 -13.91 3.93 2.51
CA LEU A 323 -14.81 3.27 1.57
C LEU A 323 -16.12 2.84 2.24
N TRP A 324 -16.07 2.38 3.50
CA TRP A 324 -17.28 2.02 4.22
C TRP A 324 -18.18 3.21 4.51
N GLU A 325 -17.60 4.35 4.85
CA GLU A 325 -18.36 5.59 5.02
C GLU A 325 -19.10 5.97 3.73
N LYS A 326 -18.43 5.88 2.57
CA LYS A 326 -19.06 6.12 1.26
C LYS A 326 -20.21 5.16 0.97
N VAL A 327 -20.03 3.87 1.27
CA VAL A 327 -21.11 2.86 1.17
C VAL A 327 -22.30 3.28 2.04
N LEU A 328 -22.07 3.63 3.30
CA LEU A 328 -23.12 4.04 4.22
C LEU A 328 -23.83 5.33 3.76
N ASN A 329 -23.09 6.31 3.26
CA ASN A 329 -23.65 7.55 2.71
C ASN A 329 -24.55 7.26 1.50
N ARG A 330 -24.13 6.36 0.61
CA ARG A 330 -24.95 5.93 -0.54
C ARG A 330 -26.25 5.25 -0.09
N LEU A 331 -26.18 4.34 0.88
CA LEU A 331 -27.37 3.68 1.43
C LEU A 331 -28.33 4.68 2.11
N LYS A 332 -27.80 5.67 2.82
CA LYS A 332 -28.59 6.71 3.50
C LYS A 332 -29.33 7.59 2.48
N ASN A 333 -28.65 8.04 1.43
CA ASN A 333 -29.24 8.88 0.39
C ASN A 333 -30.39 8.18 -0.34
N ARG A 334 -30.31 6.85 -0.53
CA ARG A 334 -31.41 6.04 -1.05
C ARG A 334 -32.68 6.16 -0.19
N VAL A 335 -32.55 6.10 1.15
CA VAL A 335 -33.70 6.20 2.07
C VAL A 335 -34.38 7.56 1.96
N ASN A 336 -33.60 8.63 1.81
CA ASN A 336 -34.14 9.98 1.65
C ASN A 336 -34.89 10.15 0.33
N ASN A 337 -34.35 9.62 -0.78
CA ASN A 337 -34.99 9.68 -2.09
C ASN A 337 -36.25 8.78 -2.22
N MET A 338 -36.43 7.78 -1.35
CA MET A 338 -37.67 6.97 -1.28
C MET A 338 -38.74 7.59 -0.37
N ARG A 339 -38.38 8.59 0.44
CA ARG A 339 -39.29 9.29 1.38
C ARG A 339 -39.73 10.66 0.88
N ALA A 340 -38.98 11.25 -0.04
CA ALA A 340 -39.39 12.40 -0.86
C ALA A 340 -40.22 11.91 -2.04
#